data_AF-A0A1B6C6M9-F1
#
_entry.id   AF-A0A1B6C6M9-F1
#
_cell.length_a   1.000
_cell.length_b   1.000
_cell.length_c   1.000
_cell.angle_alpha   90.00
_cell.angle_beta   90.00
_cell.angle_gamma   90.00
#
_symmetry.space_group_name_H-M   'P 1'
#
loop_
_entity.id
_entity.type
_entity.pdbx_description
1 polymer ?
#
loop_
_entity_poly.entity_id
_entity_poly.type
_entity_poly.pdbx_seq_one_letter_code
_entity_poly.pdbx_strand_id
1 'polypeptide(L)'
;MIQSVKGPLAVGNLGRTLTHEHLQMDFNVMYSSPPKQLERFFNNKINIENVGFIKQYPYGSRYNLNFNDKEAEEGVIEDVQFYKECGGSTIVENTSIGLKRNIPFLVKVSEKTGVNIVAGTGK
;
A
#
# COMPACT_ATOMS: atom_id res chain seq x y z
N MET A 1 22.11 -3.58 -12.46
CA MET A 1 21.65 -2.40 -11.69
C MET A 1 20.14 -2.43 -11.61
N ILE A 2 19.55 -1.84 -10.57
CA ILE A 2 18.10 -1.81 -10.33
C ILE A 2 17.69 -0.36 -10.14
N GLN A 3 16.61 0.10 -10.78
CA GLN A 3 16.16 1.48 -10.64
C GLN A 3 15.23 1.61 -9.43
N SER A 4 15.63 2.39 -8.43
CA SER A 4 14.75 2.80 -7.32
C SER A 4 14.21 4.21 -7.53
N VAL A 5 13.23 4.62 -6.71
CA VAL A 5 12.69 5.99 -6.72
C VAL A 5 13.72 7.05 -6.32
N LYS A 6 14.81 6.66 -5.65
CA LYS A 6 15.95 7.54 -5.28
C LYS A 6 17.13 7.44 -6.26
N GLY A 7 17.01 6.66 -7.33
CA GLY A 7 18.07 6.45 -8.31
C GLY A 7 18.53 4.98 -8.43
N PRO A 8 19.59 4.72 -9.21
CA PRO A 8 20.12 3.38 -9.43
C PRO A 8 20.68 2.74 -8.15
N LEU A 9 20.44 1.44 -8.00
CA LEU A 9 20.96 0.58 -6.94
C LEU A 9 21.80 -0.55 -7.53
N ALA A 10 22.90 -0.88 -6.86
CA ALA A 10 23.66 -2.08 -7.14
C ALA A 10 22.84 -3.32 -6.74
N VAL A 11 22.96 -4.41 -7.52
CA VAL A 11 22.19 -5.64 -7.25
C VAL A 11 22.51 -6.22 -5.87
N GLY A 12 23.77 -6.12 -5.44
CA GLY A 12 24.20 -6.54 -4.09
C GLY A 12 23.59 -5.75 -2.94
N ASN A 13 22.97 -4.60 -3.21
CA ASN A 13 22.36 -3.73 -2.19
C ASN A 13 20.84 -3.96 -2.05
N LEU A 14 20.25 -4.95 -2.74
CA LEU A 14 18.83 -5.29 -2.58
C LEU A 14 18.49 -5.73 -1.16
N GLY A 15 19.37 -6.54 -0.55
CA GLY A 15 19.11 -7.17 0.75
C GLY A 15 17.79 -7.96 0.78
N ARG A 16 17.20 -8.08 1.98
CA ARG A 16 15.88 -8.68 2.14
C ARG A 16 14.83 -7.83 1.40
N THR A 17 14.06 -8.47 0.51
CA THR A 17 13.19 -7.79 -0.44
C THR A 17 11.77 -8.36 -0.39
N LEU A 18 10.77 -7.50 -0.23
CA LEU A 18 9.39 -7.81 -0.55
C LEU A 18 9.15 -7.47 -2.03
N THR A 19 8.78 -8.46 -2.83
CA THR A 19 8.78 -8.34 -4.30
C THR A 19 7.45 -7.92 -4.89
N HIS A 20 6.41 -7.75 -4.08
CA HIS A 20 5.08 -7.35 -4.55
C HIS A 20 4.28 -6.73 -3.41
N GLU A 21 4.31 -5.40 -3.30
CA GLU A 21 3.53 -4.66 -2.31
C GLU A 21 2.81 -3.47 -2.94
N HIS A 22 1.83 -2.93 -2.22
CA HIS A 22 1.14 -1.68 -2.55
C HIS A 22 1.22 -0.74 -1.35
N LEU A 23 1.99 0.34 -1.48
CA LEU A 23 2.17 1.31 -0.39
C LEU A 23 1.09 2.40 -0.39
N GLN A 24 0.46 2.64 -1.53
CA GLN A 24 -0.62 3.59 -1.71
C GLN A 24 -1.38 3.17 -2.97
N MET A 25 -2.72 3.12 -2.93
CA MET A 25 -3.51 2.63 -4.06
C MET A 25 -4.96 3.11 -4.01
N ASP A 26 -5.56 3.35 -5.17
CA ASP A 26 -7.02 3.37 -5.35
C ASP A 26 -7.47 2.10 -6.08
N PHE A 27 -8.20 1.24 -5.36
CA PHE A 27 -8.70 -0.03 -5.87
C PHE A 27 -10.22 -0.04 -6.08
N ASN A 28 -10.86 1.14 -6.20
CA ASN A 28 -12.31 1.25 -6.39
C ASN A 28 -12.84 0.57 -7.66
N VAL A 29 -11.98 0.31 -8.65
CA VAL A 29 -12.33 -0.46 -9.86
C VAL A 29 -12.81 -1.88 -9.53
N MET A 30 -12.36 -2.45 -8.41
CA MET A 30 -12.75 -3.79 -7.95
C MET A 30 -13.91 -3.77 -6.94
N TYR A 31 -14.55 -2.61 -6.72
CA TYR A 31 -15.65 -2.50 -5.77
C TYR A 31 -16.79 -3.47 -6.11
N SER A 32 -17.27 -4.17 -5.10
CA SER A 32 -18.41 -5.08 -5.19
C SER A 32 -19.33 -4.84 -4.00
N SER A 33 -20.59 -4.50 -4.25
CA SER A 33 -21.54 -4.21 -3.17
C SER A 33 -21.69 -5.42 -2.23
N PRO A 34 -21.62 -5.21 -0.90
CA PRO A 34 -21.87 -6.28 0.05
C PRO A 34 -23.35 -6.73 -0.02
N PRO A 35 -23.71 -7.89 0.57
CA PRO A 35 -25.11 -8.27 0.70
C PRO A 35 -25.94 -7.18 1.36
N LYS A 36 -27.14 -6.91 0.82
CA LYS A 36 -28.03 -5.82 1.25
C LYS A 36 -28.28 -5.78 2.77
N GLN A 37 -28.39 -6.96 3.39
CA GLN A 37 -28.62 -7.11 4.83
C GLN A 37 -27.43 -6.65 5.69
N LEU A 38 -26.24 -6.56 5.09
CA LEU A 38 -24.99 -6.21 5.75
C LEU A 38 -24.53 -4.78 5.43
N GLU A 39 -25.17 -4.07 4.49
CA GLU A 39 -24.77 -2.71 4.06
C GLU A 39 -24.56 -1.75 5.23
N ARG A 40 -25.37 -1.85 6.29
CA ARG A 40 -25.25 -1.01 7.51
C ARG A 40 -23.89 -1.08 8.20
N PHE A 41 -23.11 -2.13 7.98
CA PHE A 41 -21.78 -2.30 8.57
C PHE A 41 -20.66 -1.62 7.74
N PHE A 42 -20.95 -1.18 6.51
CA PHE A 42 -19.99 -0.57 5.58
C PHE A 42 -20.14 0.96 5.57
N ASN A 43 -19.81 1.59 6.70
CA ASN A 43 -20.08 3.01 6.99
C ASN A 43 -18.89 3.96 6.72
N ASN A 44 -18.11 3.73 5.66
CA ASN A 44 -16.92 4.52 5.29
C ASN A 44 -15.86 4.67 6.39
N LYS A 45 -15.77 3.70 7.31
CA LYS A 45 -14.72 3.59 8.32
C LYS A 45 -14.46 2.12 8.63
N ILE A 46 -13.26 1.79 9.09
CA ILE A 46 -12.96 0.50 9.71
C ILE A 46 -12.87 0.68 11.23
N ASN A 47 -13.57 -0.15 11.97
CA ASN A 47 -13.53 -0.17 13.43
C ASN A 47 -13.82 -1.59 13.95
N ILE A 48 -13.70 -1.78 15.27
CA ILE A 48 -13.85 -3.11 15.87
C ILE A 48 -15.26 -3.70 15.68
N GLU A 49 -16.29 -2.86 15.54
CA GLU A 49 -17.67 -3.29 15.37
C GLU A 49 -17.96 -3.84 13.96
N ASN A 50 -17.20 -3.39 12.94
CA ASN A 50 -17.44 -3.76 11.55
C ASN A 50 -16.32 -4.56 10.87
N VAL A 51 -15.11 -4.64 11.46
CA VAL A 51 -13.94 -5.27 10.82
C VAL A 51 -14.17 -6.72 10.44
N GLY A 52 -14.99 -7.46 11.18
CA GLY A 52 -15.36 -8.84 10.84
C GLY A 52 -16.10 -8.95 9.51
N PHE A 53 -17.05 -8.05 9.26
CA PHE A 53 -17.77 -7.98 7.98
C PHE A 53 -16.87 -7.52 6.84
N ILE A 54 -16.00 -6.54 7.09
CA ILE A 54 -15.05 -6.05 6.08
C ILE A 54 -14.05 -7.13 5.70
N LYS A 55 -13.56 -7.95 6.65
CA LYS A 55 -12.69 -9.09 6.34
C LYS A 55 -13.36 -10.13 5.44
N GLN A 56 -14.67 -10.35 5.61
CA GLN A 56 -15.43 -11.29 4.77
C GLN A 56 -15.78 -10.70 3.39
N TYR A 57 -15.97 -9.37 3.31
CA TYR A 57 -16.29 -8.65 2.07
C TYR A 57 -15.36 -7.44 1.87
N PRO A 58 -14.05 -7.67 1.61
CA PRO A 58 -13.05 -6.59 1.61
C PRO A 58 -13.30 -5.55 0.52
N TYR A 59 -13.92 -5.95 -0.58
CA TYR A 59 -14.28 -5.07 -1.69
C TYR A 59 -15.64 -4.38 -1.54
N GLY A 60 -16.36 -4.65 -0.44
CA GLY A 60 -17.62 -3.99 -0.09
C GLY A 60 -17.45 -2.66 0.63
N SER A 61 -16.24 -2.34 1.12
CA SER A 61 -15.93 -1.08 1.78
C SER A 61 -15.12 -0.18 0.86
N ARG A 62 -15.70 0.92 0.36
CA ARG A 62 -14.94 1.91 -0.43
C ARG A 62 -13.80 2.53 0.36
N TYR A 63 -13.96 2.65 1.67
CA TYR A 63 -12.90 3.09 2.57
C TYR A 63 -11.74 2.08 2.59
N ASN A 64 -12.02 0.77 2.69
CA ASN A 64 -10.98 -0.27 2.63
C ASN A 64 -10.28 -0.37 1.27
N LEU A 65 -10.95 0.05 0.18
CA LEU A 65 -10.40 0.04 -1.18
C LEU A 65 -9.58 1.30 -1.51
N ASN A 66 -9.57 2.30 -0.63
CA ASN A 66 -8.84 3.54 -0.85
C ASN A 66 -7.75 3.69 0.21
N PHE A 67 -6.50 3.55 -0.21
CA PHE A 67 -5.34 3.60 0.66
C PHE A 67 -4.53 4.88 0.40
N ASN A 68 -5.20 6.03 0.38
CA ASN A 68 -4.60 7.33 0.02
C ASN A 68 -4.94 8.47 0.99
N ASP A 69 -5.62 8.20 2.11
CA ASP A 69 -5.86 9.23 3.11
C ASP A 69 -4.61 9.43 4.00
N LYS A 70 -4.64 10.49 4.81
CA LYS A 70 -3.50 10.88 5.64
C LYS A 70 -3.16 9.82 6.69
N GLU A 71 -4.17 9.14 7.22
CA GLU A 71 -4.04 8.10 8.25
C GLU A 71 -3.35 6.86 7.64
N ALA A 72 -3.75 6.47 6.42
CA ALA A 72 -3.07 5.43 5.65
C ALA A 72 -1.63 5.80 5.31
N GLU A 73 -1.35 7.04 4.88
CA GLU A 73 0.02 7.49 4.61
C GLU A 73 0.93 7.36 5.84
N GLU A 74 0.43 7.74 7.02
CA GLU A 74 1.16 7.65 8.28
C GLU A 74 1.40 6.18 8.66
N GLY A 75 0.36 5.34 8.61
CA GLY A 75 0.46 3.90 8.88
C GLY A 75 1.44 3.19 7.95
N VAL A 76 1.47 3.54 6.65
CA VAL A 76 2.42 2.97 5.69
C VAL A 76 3.88 3.30 6.06
N ILE A 77 4.14 4.53 6.51
CA ILE A 77 5.49 4.91 6.94
C ILE A 77 5.89 4.11 8.18
N GLU A 78 4.98 3.93 9.14
CA GLU A 78 5.20 3.12 10.34
C GLU A 78 5.45 1.64 9.99
N ASP A 79 4.63 1.04 9.13
CA ASP A 79 4.77 -0.36 8.69
C ASP A 79 6.10 -0.61 7.96
N VAL A 80 6.50 0.31 7.07
CA VAL A 80 7.77 0.20 6.34
C VAL A 80 8.96 0.45 7.25
N GLN A 81 8.84 1.33 8.25
CA GLN A 81 9.84 1.52 9.29
C GLN A 81 10.00 0.24 10.14
N PHE A 82 8.89 -0.41 10.51
CA PHE A 82 8.93 -1.67 11.22
C PHE A 82 9.56 -2.80 10.38
N TYR A 83 9.26 -2.85 9.07
CA TYR A 83 9.94 -3.75 8.14
C TYR A 83 11.45 -3.53 8.14
N LYS A 84 11.92 -2.27 8.13
CA LYS A 84 13.34 -1.92 8.23
C LYS A 84 13.98 -2.46 9.50
N GLU A 85 13.32 -2.26 10.64
CA GLU A 85 13.76 -2.74 11.96
C GLU A 85 13.88 -4.26 12.01
N CYS A 86 13.03 -4.97 11.27
CA CYS A 86 13.07 -6.42 11.09
C CYS A 86 14.11 -6.88 10.04
N GLY A 87 15.02 -6.01 9.61
CA GLY A 87 16.09 -6.30 8.64
C GLY A 87 15.67 -6.18 7.17
N GLY A 88 14.49 -5.63 6.90
CA GLY A 88 14.01 -5.29 5.56
C GLY A 88 14.91 -4.28 4.86
N SER A 89 15.12 -4.45 3.56
CA SER A 89 16.02 -3.58 2.78
C SER A 89 15.34 -2.95 1.57
N THR A 90 14.54 -3.72 0.83
CA THR A 90 13.88 -3.26 -0.39
C THR A 90 12.41 -3.68 -0.43
N ILE A 91 11.57 -2.85 -1.04
CA ILE A 91 10.18 -3.14 -1.42
C ILE A 91 10.01 -2.83 -2.90
N VAL A 92 9.39 -3.75 -3.63
CA VAL A 92 8.89 -3.49 -5.00
C VAL A 92 7.43 -3.10 -4.90
N GLU A 93 7.14 -1.87 -5.31
CA GLU A 93 5.83 -1.24 -5.24
C GLU A 93 5.12 -1.37 -6.60
N ASN A 94 4.00 -2.09 -6.61
CA ASN A 94 3.40 -2.60 -7.84
C ASN A 94 2.18 -1.78 -8.32
N THR A 95 1.90 -0.64 -7.70
CA THR A 95 0.79 0.23 -8.13
C THR A 95 1.06 0.81 -9.51
N SER A 96 0.15 0.55 -10.44
CA SER A 96 0.21 1.03 -11.82
C SER A 96 -0.51 2.38 -11.99
N ILE A 97 -0.54 2.89 -13.22
CA ILE A 97 -1.26 4.14 -13.54
C ILE A 97 -2.77 3.97 -13.27
N GLY A 98 -3.37 2.84 -13.64
CA GLY A 98 -4.79 2.55 -13.38
C GLY A 98 -5.16 2.49 -11.89
N LEU A 99 -4.17 2.31 -11.02
CA LEU A 99 -4.33 2.22 -9.55
C LEU A 99 -3.93 3.52 -8.82
N LYS A 100 -3.74 4.62 -9.57
CA LYS A 100 -3.41 5.96 -9.07
C LYS A 100 -2.09 6.06 -8.29
N ARG A 101 -1.01 5.48 -8.83
CA ARG A 101 0.33 5.58 -8.24
C ARG A 101 0.76 7.02 -7.92
N ASN A 102 1.39 7.20 -6.75
CA ASN A 102 1.93 8.47 -6.26
C ASN A 102 3.46 8.40 -6.08
N ILE A 103 4.23 8.75 -7.10
CA ILE A 103 5.71 8.72 -7.06
C ILE A 103 6.30 9.62 -5.96
N PRO A 104 5.85 10.89 -5.76
CA PRO A 104 6.33 11.71 -4.65
C PRO A 104 6.18 11.05 -3.28
N PHE A 105 5.08 10.34 -3.04
CA PHE A 105 4.89 9.60 -1.78
C PHE A 105 5.89 8.44 -1.64
N LEU A 106 6.18 7.70 -2.71
CA LEU A 106 7.18 6.62 -2.66
C LEU A 106 8.58 7.15 -2.31
N VAL A 107 8.95 8.32 -2.84
CA VAL A 107 10.21 9.00 -2.48
C VAL A 107 10.21 9.36 -0.99
N LYS A 108 9.13 9.98 -0.49
CA LYS A 108 8.94 10.32 0.93
C LYS A 108 9.08 9.09 1.84
N VAL A 109 8.47 7.95 1.50
CA VAL A 109 8.60 6.70 2.26
C VAL A 109 10.04 6.22 2.28
N SER A 110 10.72 6.20 1.12
CA SER A 110 12.11 5.76 1.02
C SER A 110 13.08 6.65 1.80
N GLU A 111 12.85 7.96 1.81
CA GLU A 111 13.65 8.93 2.58
C GLU A 111 13.44 8.77 4.09
N LYS A 112 12.19 8.63 4.55
CA LYS A 112 11.88 8.55 5.97
C LYS A 112 12.32 7.23 6.62
N THR A 113 12.24 6.13 5.89
CA THR A 113 12.45 4.78 6.45
C THR A 113 13.82 4.18 6.12
N GLY A 114 14.51 4.74 5.12
CA GLY A 114 15.75 4.14 4.62
C GLY A 114 15.56 2.79 3.92
N VAL A 115 14.32 2.41 3.58
CA VAL A 115 14.01 1.26 2.73
C VAL A 115 14.09 1.69 1.27
N ASN A 116 14.72 0.87 0.43
CA ASN A 116 14.74 1.10 -1.01
C ASN A 116 13.36 0.81 -1.60
N ILE A 117 12.78 1.74 -2.36
CA ILE A 117 11.51 1.52 -3.05
C ILE A 117 11.76 1.43 -4.55
N VAL A 118 11.38 0.31 -5.16
CA VAL A 118 11.39 0.10 -6.62
C VAL A 118 9.97 0.29 -7.13
N ALA A 119 9.73 1.33 -7.91
CA ALA A 119 8.41 1.58 -8.48
C ALA A 119 8.20 0.74 -9.75
N GLY A 120 7.12 -0.04 -9.78
CA GLY A 120 6.65 -0.75 -10.96
C GLY A 120 6.17 0.20 -12.06
N THR A 121 5.73 -0.34 -13.19
CA THR A 121 5.09 0.42 -14.28
C THR A 121 4.05 -0.45 -14.98
N GLY A 122 3.21 0.17 -15.82
CA GLY A 122 2.09 -0.49 -16.48
C GLY A 122 0.92 0.48 -16.65
N LYS A 123 0.10 0.23 -17.66
CA LYS A 123 -1.17 0.93 -17.86
C LYS A 123 -2.28 0.17 -17.15
#